data_AF-A0A9D6GNA4-F1
#
_entry.id   AF-A0A9D6GNA4-F1
#
_cell.length_a   1.000
_cell.length_b   1.000
_cell.length_c   1.000
_cell.angle_alpha   90.00
_cell.angle_beta   90.00
_cell.angle_gamma   90.00
#
_symmetry.space_group_name_H-M   'P 1'
#
loop_
_entity.id
_entity.type
_entity.pdbx_description
1 polymer ?
#
loop_
_entity_poly.entity_id
_entity_poly.type
_entity_poly.pdbx_seq_one_letter_code
_entity_poly.pdbx_strand_id
1 'polypeptide(L)'
;MKFNLPTPKSIGSLLLAGIGIASTWSAAHAQTAPSYTWTQVSRWQEEDRYNSGGSVVYREEWFPSKGYDVRPHQVLRTLFPGAIVGDGNNQATSNNLWAALSTSSSVIGNSTNLTRARDFMEDWDINFVAPGVSDKNYFFDWYTDNSTAYVARSAFPLTLVGGPQAGSSLLNNQNLLAMGDDNSLWLDADGTLSYYNYPTGTLEFDSSKTTFTTGPTGWMGSTVRSQLNKLIGYEEGKLYFLEGANTVQVFNYDLGHVRTDKFGFDGDLAGQSLADVIDGKVVNATYLGWDLGPVIARVTAVPEPGTVATFGIGLLGLAWVARRRTQPA
;
A
#
# COMPACT_ATOMS: atom_id res chain seq x y z
N MET A 1 4.72 54.85 -75.87
CA MET A 1 5.17 53.47 -76.13
C MET A 1 4.06 52.52 -75.77
N LYS A 2 3.57 51.74 -76.75
CA LYS A 2 2.65 50.61 -76.55
C LYS A 2 3.45 49.38 -76.08
N PHE A 3 2.78 48.48 -75.35
CA PHE A 3 2.76 47.00 -75.43
C PHE A 3 2.30 46.49 -74.05
N ASN A 4 0.99 46.20 -73.88
CA ASN A 4 0.27 44.94 -74.13
C ASN A 4 0.15 44.07 -72.84
N LEU A 5 -1.09 43.91 -72.37
CA LEU A 5 -1.56 42.77 -71.55
C LEU A 5 -1.98 41.63 -72.49
N PRO A 6 -1.93 40.34 -72.06
CA PRO A 6 -3.15 39.72 -71.53
C PRO A 6 -2.95 38.68 -70.41
N THR A 7 -4.07 38.39 -69.74
CA THR A 7 -4.35 37.45 -68.62
C THR A 7 -4.56 35.98 -69.08
N PRO A 8 -5.23 35.07 -68.33
CA PRO A 8 -4.70 34.06 -67.39
C PRO A 8 -5.07 32.59 -67.75
N LYS A 9 -4.30 31.56 -67.37
CA LYS A 9 -4.69 30.13 -67.28
C LYS A 9 -3.70 29.44 -66.31
N SER A 10 -4.01 28.51 -65.41
CA SER A 10 -5.13 27.58 -65.22
C SER A 10 -5.10 27.02 -63.80
N ILE A 11 -6.26 26.62 -63.29
CA ILE A 11 -6.45 25.79 -62.09
C ILE A 11 -5.76 24.43 -62.28
N GLY A 12 -5.08 23.93 -61.24
CA GLY A 12 -4.51 22.59 -61.20
C GLY A 12 -4.20 22.18 -59.75
N SER A 13 -5.20 21.68 -59.04
CA SER A 13 -5.01 20.89 -57.82
C SER A 13 -4.23 19.61 -58.16
N LEU A 14 -3.20 19.24 -57.39
CA LEU A 14 -3.01 17.90 -56.80
C LEU A 14 -1.63 17.73 -56.11
N LEU A 15 -1.70 17.34 -54.83
CA LEU A 15 -0.92 16.33 -54.10
C LEU A 15 0.62 16.39 -53.96
N LEU A 16 1.00 16.58 -52.68
CA LEU A 16 1.77 15.69 -51.78
C LEU A 16 3.28 15.40 -51.96
N ALA A 17 3.90 15.36 -50.76
CA ALA A 17 5.04 14.58 -50.31
C ALA A 17 6.46 15.18 -50.46
N GLY A 18 7.12 15.33 -49.30
CA GLY A 18 8.53 15.68 -49.21
C GLY A 18 8.99 16.05 -47.81
N ILE A 19 8.67 15.25 -46.79
CA ILE A 19 9.36 15.31 -45.49
C ILE A 19 10.80 14.86 -45.75
N GLY A 20 11.76 15.76 -45.52
CA GLY A 20 13.18 15.54 -45.77
C GLY A 20 14.05 16.27 -44.76
N ILE A 21 14.27 15.61 -43.62
CA ILE A 21 15.53 15.54 -42.85
C ILE A 21 16.10 16.89 -42.34
N ALA A 22 15.82 17.20 -41.09
CA ALA A 22 16.81 17.83 -40.20
C ALA A 22 17.08 16.86 -39.05
N SER A 23 17.93 15.88 -39.31
CA SER A 23 18.45 14.98 -38.29
C SER A 23 19.50 15.71 -37.44
N THR A 24 19.28 15.60 -36.13
CA THR A 24 20.29 15.33 -35.11
C THR A 24 21.33 16.40 -34.83
N TRP A 25 21.01 17.32 -33.89
CA TRP A 25 21.87 17.65 -32.75
C TRP A 25 20.98 17.95 -31.53
N SER A 26 20.14 16.98 -31.16
CA SER A 26 19.62 16.93 -29.79
C SER A 26 20.50 15.95 -29.05
N ALA A 27 21.60 16.46 -28.48
CA ALA A 27 22.06 15.88 -27.22
C ALA A 27 20.92 16.13 -26.23
N ALA A 28 19.95 15.22 -26.22
CA ALA A 28 19.08 15.05 -25.08
C ALA A 28 20.02 14.71 -23.94
N HIS A 29 20.46 15.74 -23.22
CA HIS A 29 20.74 15.55 -21.82
C HIS A 29 19.43 14.97 -21.30
N ALA A 30 19.43 13.67 -21.03
CA ALA A 30 18.56 13.14 -20.01
C ALA A 30 18.88 14.01 -18.80
N GLN A 31 18.09 15.07 -18.61
CA GLN A 31 18.11 15.83 -17.39
C GLN A 31 17.73 14.79 -16.36
N THR A 32 18.74 14.28 -15.64
CA THR A 32 18.54 13.40 -14.51
C THR A 32 17.61 14.19 -13.60
N ALA A 33 16.32 13.88 -13.66
CA ALA A 33 15.36 14.35 -12.68
C ALA A 33 16.00 13.99 -11.34
N PRO A 34 16.23 14.95 -10.43
CA PRO A 34 16.82 14.67 -9.12
C PRO A 34 16.11 13.46 -8.52
N SER A 35 16.82 12.36 -8.36
CA SER A 35 16.24 11.22 -7.66
C SER A 35 16.30 11.54 -6.19
N TYR A 36 15.16 11.63 -5.52
CA TYR A 36 15.15 11.76 -4.08
C TYR A 36 15.03 10.39 -3.42
N THR A 37 15.88 10.12 -2.44
CA THR A 37 15.89 8.86 -1.70
C THR A 37 15.13 9.02 -0.39
N TRP A 38 13.99 8.35 -0.25
CA TRP A 38 13.13 8.42 0.95
C TRP A 38 12.57 7.05 1.32
N THR A 39 12.09 6.88 2.56
CA THR A 39 11.31 5.68 2.92
C THR A 39 9.87 5.81 2.45
N GLN A 40 9.53 4.91 1.54
CA GLN A 40 8.36 4.80 0.70
C GLN A 40 7.50 3.62 1.12
N VAL A 41 6.19 3.68 0.94
CA VAL A 41 5.33 2.53 1.23
C VAL A 41 4.79 1.99 -0.09
N SER A 42 4.96 0.69 -0.29
CA SER A 42 4.43 -0.05 -1.43
C SER A 42 3.60 -1.23 -0.93
N ARG A 43 2.56 -1.57 -1.68
CA ARG A 43 1.81 -2.83 -1.53
C ARG A 43 2.19 -3.79 -2.66
N TRP A 44 2.29 -5.07 -2.34
CA TRP A 44 2.32 -6.14 -3.34
C TRP A 44 0.93 -6.76 -3.47
N GLN A 45 0.24 -6.44 -4.55
CA GLN A 45 -1.19 -6.68 -4.75
C GLN A 45 -1.52 -8.17 -4.86
N GLU A 46 -2.36 -8.64 -3.94
CA GLU A 46 -2.97 -9.97 -3.96
C GLU A 46 -3.92 -10.09 -5.15
N GLU A 47 -4.68 -9.05 -5.47
CA GLU A 47 -5.70 -9.05 -6.52
C GLU A 47 -5.12 -9.11 -7.94
N ASP A 48 -3.86 -8.67 -8.12
CA ASP A 48 -3.13 -8.76 -9.40
C ASP A 48 -2.05 -9.86 -9.37
N ARG A 49 -2.24 -10.89 -8.53
CA ARG A 49 -1.30 -12.00 -8.42
C ARG A 49 -1.33 -12.92 -9.65
N TYR A 50 -0.17 -13.45 -10.02
CA TYR A 50 -0.03 -14.37 -11.15
C TYR A 50 0.97 -15.50 -10.88
N ASN A 51 0.84 -16.61 -11.59
CA ASN A 51 1.76 -17.74 -11.44
C ASN A 51 3.01 -17.54 -12.29
N SER A 52 4.19 -17.68 -11.68
CA SER A 52 5.47 -17.65 -12.38
C SER A 52 6.49 -18.56 -11.70
N GLY A 53 7.10 -19.48 -12.48
CA GLY A 53 8.19 -20.33 -11.97
C GLY A 53 7.82 -21.18 -10.74
N GLY A 54 6.56 -21.59 -10.60
CA GLY A 54 6.07 -22.33 -9.43
C GLY A 54 5.78 -21.48 -8.19
N SER A 55 5.89 -20.16 -8.30
CA SER A 55 5.50 -19.18 -7.28
C SER A 55 4.21 -18.46 -7.68
N VAL A 56 3.48 -17.97 -6.69
CA VAL A 56 2.40 -17.00 -6.84
C VAL A 56 3.02 -15.63 -6.58
N VAL A 57 3.24 -14.88 -7.66
CA VAL A 57 3.88 -13.58 -7.61
C VAL A 57 2.81 -12.52 -7.39
N TYR A 58 3.02 -11.68 -6.38
CA TYR A 58 2.17 -10.53 -6.10
C TYR A 58 2.82 -9.32 -6.75
N ARG A 59 2.03 -8.48 -7.41
CA ARG A 59 2.56 -7.37 -8.20
C ARG A 59 2.72 -6.13 -7.32
N GLU A 60 3.92 -5.57 -7.29
CA GLU A 60 4.18 -4.27 -6.68
C GLU A 60 3.29 -3.23 -7.35
N GLU A 61 2.51 -2.53 -6.53
CA GLU A 61 1.77 -1.37 -6.99
C GLU A 61 2.77 -0.23 -7.28
N TRP A 62 2.85 0.20 -8.54
CA TRP A 62 3.84 1.19 -9.01
C TRP A 62 3.19 2.50 -9.48
N PHE A 63 3.88 3.62 -9.24
CA PHE A 63 3.56 4.96 -9.75
C PHE A 63 3.57 5.02 -11.30
N PRO A 64 2.74 5.83 -12.01
CA PRO A 64 1.87 6.93 -11.54
C PRO A 64 0.35 6.67 -11.55
N SER A 65 -0.14 5.46 -11.76
CA SER A 65 -1.59 5.24 -11.98
C SER A 65 -2.47 5.36 -10.73
N LYS A 66 -1.88 5.24 -9.54
CA LYS A 66 -2.46 5.56 -8.23
C LYS A 66 -1.32 6.17 -7.41
N GLY A 67 -1.44 7.46 -7.10
CA GLY A 67 -0.30 8.27 -6.65
C GLY A 67 0.16 7.86 -5.27
N TYR A 68 1.38 7.35 -5.12
CA TYR A 68 2.07 7.44 -3.85
C TYR A 68 3.08 8.57 -3.89
N ASP A 69 3.04 9.32 -2.81
CA ASP A 69 4.19 10.04 -2.32
C ASP A 69 4.48 9.64 -0.85
N VAL A 70 4.78 8.37 -0.63
CA VAL A 70 6.03 7.86 -0.02
C VAL A 70 6.72 8.56 1.16
N ARG A 71 5.99 9.23 2.08
CA ARG A 71 6.49 9.66 3.41
C ARG A 71 5.41 9.61 4.50
N PRO A 72 5.78 9.46 5.79
CA PRO A 72 4.84 9.58 6.89
C PRO A 72 4.15 10.96 6.88
N HIS A 73 2.84 11.00 7.10
CA HIS A 73 2.07 12.25 7.13
C HIS A 73 2.66 13.24 8.15
N GLN A 74 2.63 14.55 7.86
CA GLN A 74 3.24 15.57 8.73
C GLN A 74 2.65 15.59 10.15
N VAL A 75 1.42 15.11 10.34
CA VAL A 75 0.81 14.97 11.67
C VAL A 75 1.65 14.08 12.59
N LEU A 76 2.35 13.08 12.05
CA LEU A 76 3.20 12.18 12.83
C LEU A 76 4.40 12.90 13.43
N ARG A 77 4.81 14.06 12.89
CA ARG A 77 5.80 14.94 13.53
C ARG A 77 5.33 15.48 14.87
N THR A 78 4.02 15.65 15.05
CA THR A 78 3.45 16.06 16.34
C THR A 78 3.37 14.91 17.33
N LEU A 79 3.18 13.68 16.84
CA LEU A 79 3.16 12.47 17.64
C LEU A 79 4.57 12.06 18.09
N PHE A 80 5.56 12.24 17.20
CA PHE A 80 6.95 11.83 17.40
C PHE A 80 7.93 13.00 17.13
N PRO A 81 7.90 14.08 17.94
CA PRO A 81 8.78 15.23 17.72
C PRO A 81 10.27 14.86 17.79
N GLY A 82 10.63 13.84 18.57
CA GLY A 82 12.01 13.32 18.64
C GLY A 82 12.49 12.58 17.40
N ALA A 83 11.60 12.23 16.46
CA ALA A 83 11.96 11.58 15.19
C ALA A 83 12.43 12.60 14.13
N ILE A 84 12.22 13.90 14.36
CA ILE A 84 12.51 14.97 13.41
C ILE A 84 13.99 15.30 13.41
N VAL A 85 14.62 15.33 12.22
CA VAL A 85 16.00 15.73 12.01
C VAL A 85 16.03 17.04 11.24
N GLY A 86 16.77 18.06 11.70
CA GLY A 86 16.93 19.32 10.99
C GLY A 86 15.59 20.02 10.71
N ASP A 87 15.31 20.29 9.43
CA ASP A 87 14.06 20.92 8.95
C ASP A 87 12.86 19.95 8.89
N GLY A 88 13.08 18.66 9.17
CA GLY A 88 12.08 17.60 9.07
C GLY A 88 11.73 17.16 7.65
N ASN A 89 12.24 17.84 6.64
CA ASN A 89 12.04 17.52 5.23
C ASN A 89 13.27 16.79 4.68
N ASN A 90 13.61 15.64 5.28
CA ASN A 90 14.72 14.79 4.83
C ASN A 90 14.48 13.30 5.11
N GLN A 91 15.22 12.44 4.39
CA GLN A 91 15.13 10.98 4.49
C GLN A 91 15.20 10.47 5.93
N ALA A 92 16.13 11.01 6.73
CA ALA A 92 16.32 10.60 8.12
C ALA A 92 15.04 10.81 8.94
N THR A 93 14.34 11.92 8.75
CA THR A 93 13.04 12.16 9.40
C THR A 93 11.99 11.16 8.95
N SER A 94 11.89 10.86 7.65
CA SER A 94 10.95 9.84 7.14
C SER A 94 11.21 8.46 7.76
N ASN A 95 12.47 8.03 7.77
CA ASN A 95 12.88 6.75 8.36
C ASN A 95 12.53 6.68 9.86
N ASN A 96 12.86 7.74 10.61
CA ASN A 96 12.62 7.78 12.05
C ASN A 96 11.12 7.78 12.38
N LEU A 97 10.31 8.47 11.58
CA LEU A 97 8.86 8.53 11.77
C LEU A 97 8.20 7.17 11.48
N TRP A 98 8.60 6.46 10.42
CA TRP A 98 8.12 5.10 10.17
C TRP A 98 8.52 4.14 11.30
N ALA A 99 9.75 4.21 11.78
CA ALA A 99 10.23 3.39 12.89
C ALA A 99 9.49 3.70 14.21
N ALA A 100 9.21 4.98 14.48
CA ALA A 100 8.45 5.38 15.66
C ALA A 100 6.99 4.93 15.57
N LEU A 101 6.39 5.02 14.38
CA LEU A 101 5.01 4.60 14.14
C LEU A 101 4.84 3.09 14.31
N SER A 102 5.71 2.29 13.68
CA SER A 102 5.67 0.82 13.73
C SER A 102 5.92 0.23 15.13
N THR A 103 6.30 1.06 16.10
CA THR A 103 6.52 0.65 17.49
C THR A 103 5.63 1.38 18.51
N SER A 104 4.79 2.31 18.06
CA SER A 104 3.97 3.15 18.93
C SER A 104 2.78 2.41 19.53
N SER A 105 2.62 2.57 20.84
CA SER A 105 1.44 2.18 21.63
C SER A 105 0.18 2.98 21.30
N SER A 106 0.33 4.08 20.56
CA SER A 106 -0.80 4.92 20.14
C SER A 106 -1.44 4.43 18.85
N VAL A 107 -0.86 3.41 18.21
CA VAL A 107 -1.35 2.80 16.97
C VAL A 107 -2.12 1.52 17.31
N ILE A 108 -3.32 1.39 16.77
CA ILE A 108 -4.15 0.17 16.91
C ILE A 108 -3.53 -0.94 16.06
N GLY A 109 -3.60 -2.20 16.48
CA GLY A 109 -2.90 -3.29 15.75
C GLY A 109 -1.47 -3.54 16.21
N ASN A 110 -0.86 -2.60 16.94
CA ASN A 110 0.59 -2.59 17.12
C ASN A 110 1.10 -3.19 18.45
N SER A 111 0.23 -3.78 19.26
CA SER A 111 0.53 -4.13 20.65
C SER A 111 0.82 -5.61 20.90
N THR A 112 0.41 -6.50 19.99
CA THR A 112 0.58 -7.94 20.19
C THR A 112 2.01 -8.42 19.92
N ASN A 113 2.39 -9.46 20.65
CA ASN A 113 3.58 -10.28 20.42
C ASN A 113 3.20 -11.77 20.22
N LEU A 114 1.90 -12.07 20.07
CA LEU A 114 1.41 -13.42 19.84
C LEU A 114 1.55 -13.83 18.38
N THR A 115 1.59 -12.85 17.48
CA THR A 115 1.65 -13.01 16.03
C THR A 115 3.10 -12.99 15.54
N ARG A 116 3.32 -13.46 14.30
CA ARG A 116 4.64 -13.37 13.66
C ARG A 116 4.98 -11.92 13.29
N ALA A 117 3.98 -11.23 12.75
CA ALA A 117 4.08 -9.85 12.33
C ALA A 117 2.97 -9.05 13.00
N ARG A 118 3.25 -7.77 13.25
CA ARG A 118 2.21 -6.82 13.62
C ARG A 118 1.48 -6.42 12.35
N ASP A 119 0.17 -6.29 12.47
CA ASP A 119 -0.70 -5.86 11.40
C ASP A 119 -1.55 -4.71 11.91
N PHE A 120 -1.12 -3.50 11.59
CA PHE A 120 -1.76 -2.24 11.99
C PHE A 120 -2.24 -1.45 10.77
N MET A 121 -2.26 -2.11 9.62
CA MET A 121 -2.70 -1.61 8.34
C MET A 121 -4.14 -2.02 8.10
N GLU A 122 -4.94 -1.15 7.51
CA GLU A 122 -6.30 -1.46 7.09
C GLU A 122 -6.72 -0.49 5.99
N ASP A 123 -7.21 -0.97 4.84
CA ASP A 123 -7.77 -0.16 3.75
C ASP A 123 -7.01 1.15 3.46
N TRP A 124 -5.69 1.04 3.36
CA TRP A 124 -4.80 2.19 3.13
C TRP A 124 -4.71 3.21 4.25
N ASP A 125 -5.06 2.85 5.47
CA ASP A 125 -5.06 3.73 6.63
C ASP A 125 -4.24 3.16 7.79
N ILE A 126 -3.70 4.09 8.60
CA ILE A 126 -3.30 3.77 9.97
C ILE A 126 -4.16 4.54 10.94
N ASN A 127 -4.75 3.77 11.83
CA ASN A 127 -5.52 4.23 12.97
C ASN A 127 -4.62 4.52 14.18
N PHE A 128 -4.62 5.76 14.66
CA PHE A 128 -3.86 6.15 15.84
C PHE A 128 -4.56 7.20 16.71
N VAL A 129 -4.16 7.24 17.98
CA VAL A 129 -4.60 8.26 18.94
C VAL A 129 -3.50 9.30 19.12
N ALA A 130 -3.80 10.56 18.84
CA ALA A 130 -2.85 11.64 19.07
C ALA A 130 -2.92 12.10 20.54
N PRO A 131 -1.86 11.99 21.36
CA PRO A 131 -1.90 12.34 22.78
C PRO A 131 -2.27 13.80 23.05
N GLY A 132 -2.03 14.70 22.09
CA GLY A 132 -2.38 16.11 22.19
C GLY A 132 -3.86 16.43 22.01
N VAL A 133 -4.68 15.45 21.59
CA VAL A 133 -6.13 15.61 21.34
C VAL A 133 -6.84 14.36 21.83
N SER A 134 -7.16 14.31 23.12
CA SER A 134 -7.70 13.12 23.79
C SER A 134 -9.16 12.79 23.47
N ASP A 135 -9.87 13.66 22.75
CA ASP A 135 -11.27 13.49 22.36
C ASP A 135 -11.45 13.06 20.90
N LYS A 136 -10.34 12.80 20.18
CA LYS A 136 -10.33 12.39 18.78
C LYS A 136 -9.31 11.29 18.52
N ASN A 137 -9.64 10.47 17.53
CA ASN A 137 -8.74 9.53 16.90
C ASN A 137 -8.49 9.95 15.45
N TYR A 138 -7.45 9.40 14.85
CA TYR A 138 -6.90 9.84 13.59
C TYR A 138 -6.69 8.66 12.65
N PHE A 139 -6.99 8.91 11.38
CA PHE A 139 -6.82 8.00 10.25
C PHE A 139 -6.01 8.78 9.23
N PHE A 140 -4.93 8.20 8.73
CA PHE A 140 -4.22 8.81 7.63
C PHE A 140 -3.86 7.80 6.55
N ASP A 141 -4.13 8.20 5.32
CA ASP A 141 -3.85 7.40 4.16
C ASP A 141 -2.38 7.52 3.74
N TRP A 142 -1.83 6.43 3.19
CA TRP A 142 -0.42 6.35 2.76
C TRP A 142 -0.06 7.15 1.52
N TYR A 143 -1.05 7.69 0.82
CA TYR A 143 -0.90 8.23 -0.52
C TYR A 143 -0.51 9.70 -0.60
N THR A 144 -0.37 10.40 0.54
CA THR A 144 -0.23 11.87 0.52
C THR A 144 1.20 12.34 0.83
N ASP A 145 1.90 12.93 -0.16
CA ASP A 145 3.28 13.42 0.04
C ASP A 145 3.32 14.48 1.08
N ASN A 146 4.07 14.26 2.17
CA ASN A 146 4.48 15.31 3.09
C ASN A 146 3.34 16.30 3.33
N SER A 147 2.14 15.75 3.46
CA SER A 147 0.95 16.50 3.15
C SER A 147 0.65 17.40 4.32
N THR A 148 0.31 18.64 4.00
CA THR A 148 -0.29 19.56 4.97
C THR A 148 -1.81 19.46 4.94
N ALA A 149 -2.38 18.60 4.08
CA ALA A 149 -3.83 18.36 4.06
C ALA A 149 -4.29 17.75 5.38
N TYR A 150 -5.60 17.84 5.63
CA TYR A 150 -6.16 17.37 6.89
C TYR A 150 -6.18 15.84 6.94
N VAL A 151 -5.49 15.28 7.93
CA VAL A 151 -5.73 13.92 8.42
C VAL A 151 -7.18 13.80 8.86
N ALA A 152 -7.85 12.73 8.43
CA ALA A 152 -9.22 12.47 8.83
C ALA A 152 -9.26 12.25 10.35
N ARG A 153 -10.21 12.93 11.01
CA ARG A 153 -10.41 12.84 12.46
C ARG A 153 -11.79 12.29 12.71
N SER A 154 -11.85 11.20 13.46
CA SER A 154 -13.12 10.65 13.95
C SER A 154 -13.06 10.49 15.47
N ALA A 155 -14.19 10.14 16.06
CA ALA A 155 -14.23 9.58 17.40
C ALA A 155 -14.76 8.16 17.26
N PHE A 156 -13.93 7.18 17.60
CA PHE A 156 -14.29 5.78 17.75
C PHE A 156 -13.97 5.33 19.18
N PRO A 157 -14.72 4.37 19.74
CA PRO A 157 -14.51 3.95 21.11
C PRO A 157 -13.16 3.23 21.25
N LEU A 158 -12.41 3.56 22.31
CA LEU A 158 -11.17 2.88 22.63
C LEU A 158 -11.38 1.59 23.43
N THR A 159 -12.63 1.26 23.76
CA THR A 159 -12.99 0.06 24.51
C THR A 159 -14.09 -0.69 23.79
N LEU A 160 -13.96 -2.00 23.72
CA LEU A 160 -14.94 -2.87 23.07
C LEU A 160 -16.23 -3.02 23.88
N VAL A 161 -17.33 -3.26 23.18
CA VAL A 161 -18.67 -3.41 23.71
C VAL A 161 -19.27 -4.74 23.27
N GLY A 162 -19.76 -5.51 24.25
CA GLY A 162 -20.33 -6.83 24.02
C GLY A 162 -19.28 -7.90 23.70
N GLY A 163 -19.73 -9.15 23.59
CA GLY A 163 -18.88 -10.28 23.21
C GLY A 163 -17.79 -10.67 24.22
N PRO A 164 -16.92 -11.63 23.84
CA PRO A 164 -15.87 -12.16 24.71
C PRO A 164 -14.80 -11.15 25.17
N GLN A 165 -14.64 -10.04 24.46
CA GLN A 165 -13.65 -8.98 24.75
C GLN A 165 -14.29 -7.70 25.31
N ALA A 166 -15.53 -7.75 25.78
CA ALA A 166 -16.20 -6.57 26.32
C ALA A 166 -15.35 -5.86 27.39
N GLY A 167 -15.13 -4.55 27.21
CA GLY A 167 -14.30 -3.73 28.09
C GLY A 167 -12.80 -3.75 27.79
N SER A 168 -12.33 -4.60 26.87
CA SER A 168 -10.94 -4.59 26.41
C SER A 168 -10.61 -3.29 25.67
N SER A 169 -9.42 -2.75 25.94
CA SER A 169 -8.88 -1.56 25.26
C SER A 169 -8.35 -1.90 23.87
N LEU A 170 -8.67 -1.11 22.83
CA LEU A 170 -8.08 -1.21 21.48
C LEU A 170 -6.57 -0.90 21.48
N LEU A 171 -6.12 -0.09 22.42
CA LEU A 171 -4.70 0.25 22.59
C LEU A 171 -4.06 -0.66 23.63
N ASN A 172 -2.78 -0.98 23.43
CA ASN A 172 -1.93 -1.69 24.40
C ASN A 172 -2.49 -3.05 24.86
N ASN A 173 -3.19 -3.75 23.97
CA ASN A 173 -3.78 -5.05 24.27
C ASN A 173 -3.15 -6.14 23.41
N GLN A 174 -2.60 -7.17 24.06
CA GLN A 174 -1.94 -8.27 23.37
C GLN A 174 -2.91 -9.22 22.66
N ASN A 175 -4.18 -9.20 23.04
CA ASN A 175 -5.20 -10.04 22.42
C ASN A 175 -5.72 -9.49 21.09
N LEU A 176 -5.47 -8.20 20.79
CA LEU A 176 -5.74 -7.65 19.46
C LEU A 176 -4.61 -8.11 18.53
N LEU A 177 -4.94 -8.99 17.60
CA LEU A 177 -3.99 -9.72 16.76
C LEU A 177 -3.65 -8.98 15.46
N ALA A 178 -4.63 -8.33 14.84
CA ALA A 178 -4.52 -7.67 13.55
C ALA A 178 -5.69 -6.69 13.31
N MET A 179 -5.56 -5.85 12.30
CA MET A 179 -6.58 -4.95 11.75
C MET A 179 -6.88 -5.36 10.30
N GLY A 180 -8.07 -5.05 9.79
CA GLY A 180 -8.46 -5.24 8.38
C GLY A 180 -9.97 -5.10 8.19
N ASP A 181 -10.44 -4.64 7.02
CA ASP A 181 -11.87 -4.49 6.67
C ASP A 181 -12.72 -3.85 7.79
N ASP A 182 -12.36 -2.64 8.25
CA ASP A 182 -13.01 -1.92 9.35
C ASP A 182 -13.08 -2.69 10.70
N ASN A 183 -12.33 -3.78 10.82
CA ASN A 183 -12.39 -4.72 11.93
C ASN A 183 -11.06 -4.86 12.66
N SER A 184 -11.18 -5.19 13.94
CA SER A 184 -10.07 -5.66 14.77
C SER A 184 -10.28 -7.14 15.05
N LEU A 185 -9.22 -7.93 14.85
CA LEU A 185 -9.19 -9.38 15.11
C LEU A 185 -8.67 -9.65 16.52
N TRP A 186 -9.39 -10.48 17.28
CA TRP A 186 -9.10 -10.73 18.70
C TRP A 186 -8.95 -12.21 19.02
N LEU A 187 -8.03 -12.51 19.94
CA LEU A 187 -7.91 -13.82 20.57
C LEU A 187 -8.67 -13.87 21.89
N ASP A 188 -9.68 -14.73 21.96
CA ASP A 188 -10.50 -14.89 23.15
C ASP A 188 -9.86 -15.82 24.19
N ALA A 189 -10.36 -15.77 25.42
CA ALA A 189 -9.79 -16.52 26.55
C ALA A 189 -9.89 -18.04 26.35
N ASP A 190 -10.95 -18.52 25.73
CA ASP A 190 -11.16 -19.93 25.38
C ASP A 190 -10.38 -20.37 24.12
N GLY A 191 -9.75 -19.43 23.42
CA GLY A 191 -8.94 -19.67 22.23
C GLY A 191 -9.72 -19.62 20.91
N THR A 192 -10.95 -19.11 20.91
CA THR A 192 -11.64 -18.69 19.69
C THR A 192 -11.15 -17.32 19.20
N LEU A 193 -11.70 -16.88 18.08
CA LEU A 193 -11.46 -15.55 17.51
C LEU A 193 -12.75 -14.74 17.51
N SER A 194 -12.64 -13.47 17.91
CA SER A 194 -13.72 -12.48 17.79
C SER A 194 -13.29 -11.33 16.89
N TYR A 195 -14.25 -10.75 16.19
CA TYR A 195 -14.06 -9.67 15.23
C TYR A 195 -14.96 -8.52 15.66
N TYR A 196 -14.36 -7.37 15.89
CA TYR A 196 -15.05 -6.17 16.33
C TYR A 196 -14.86 -5.06 15.31
N ASN A 197 -15.98 -4.48 14.88
CA ASN A 197 -15.98 -3.27 14.07
C ASN A 197 -15.35 -2.16 14.91
N TYR A 198 -14.13 -1.73 14.57
CA TYR A 198 -13.40 -0.79 15.42
C TYR A 198 -14.00 0.63 15.42
N PRO A 199 -14.66 1.12 14.33
CA PRO A 199 -15.36 2.40 14.37
C PRO A 199 -16.45 2.49 15.45
N THR A 200 -17.12 1.37 15.74
CA THR A 200 -18.22 1.30 16.71
C THR A 200 -17.87 0.55 18.00
N GLY A 201 -16.75 -0.18 18.03
CA GLY A 201 -16.32 -1.04 19.13
C GLY A 201 -17.24 -2.25 19.38
N THR A 202 -18.19 -2.54 18.49
CA THR A 202 -19.17 -3.61 18.70
C THR A 202 -18.73 -4.91 18.04
N LEU A 203 -19.13 -6.03 18.65
CA LEU A 203 -18.91 -7.36 18.11
C LEU A 203 -19.62 -7.52 16.76
N GLU A 204 -18.87 -7.88 15.74
CA GLU A 204 -19.39 -8.23 14.40
C GLU A 204 -19.51 -9.74 14.23
N PHE A 205 -18.50 -10.49 14.66
CA PHE A 205 -18.51 -11.95 14.60
C PHE A 205 -17.79 -12.57 15.80
N ASP A 206 -18.37 -13.61 16.37
CA ASP A 206 -17.79 -14.43 17.44
C ASP A 206 -17.67 -15.87 16.92
N SER A 207 -16.44 -16.33 16.74
CA SER A 207 -16.18 -17.68 16.25
C SER A 207 -16.45 -18.70 17.35
N SER A 208 -17.13 -19.79 17.00
CA SER A 208 -17.26 -20.96 17.88
C SER A 208 -16.08 -21.93 17.78
N LYS A 209 -15.07 -21.62 16.95
CA LYS A 209 -14.01 -22.56 16.60
C LYS A 209 -12.69 -22.20 17.27
N THR A 210 -12.08 -23.19 17.87
CA THR A 210 -10.73 -23.10 18.46
C THR A 210 -9.67 -23.79 17.61
N THR A 211 -10.07 -24.48 16.53
CA THR A 211 -9.19 -25.26 15.66
C THR A 211 -9.49 -25.04 14.18
N PHE A 212 -8.46 -25.11 13.34
CA PHE A 212 -8.59 -25.08 11.88
C PHE A 212 -9.35 -26.31 11.38
N THR A 213 -10.32 -26.08 10.50
CA THR A 213 -11.28 -27.12 10.08
C THR A 213 -10.84 -27.89 8.85
N THR A 214 -10.01 -27.28 8.01
CA THR A 214 -9.41 -27.88 6.80
C THR A 214 -8.00 -27.33 6.63
N GLY A 215 -7.24 -27.87 5.66
CA GLY A 215 -5.93 -27.33 5.28
C GLY A 215 -4.89 -28.39 5.01
N PRO A 216 -3.66 -27.97 4.68
CA PRO A 216 -2.55 -28.89 4.43
C PRO A 216 -2.16 -29.67 5.69
N THR A 217 -1.34 -30.71 5.52
CA THR A 217 -0.86 -31.56 6.61
C THR A 217 -0.32 -30.74 7.77
N GLY A 218 -0.86 -30.97 8.97
CA GLY A 218 -0.48 -30.26 10.20
C GLY A 218 -1.38 -29.05 10.55
N TRP A 219 -2.30 -28.64 9.67
CA TRP A 219 -3.23 -27.54 9.96
C TRP A 219 -4.57 -28.03 10.50
N MET A 220 -5.23 -28.96 9.82
CA MET A 220 -6.54 -29.46 10.25
C MET A 220 -6.47 -30.02 11.69
N GLY A 221 -7.35 -29.53 12.56
CA GLY A 221 -7.40 -29.90 13.98
C GLY A 221 -6.35 -29.22 14.86
N SER A 222 -5.40 -28.48 14.30
CA SER A 222 -4.49 -27.65 15.10
C SER A 222 -5.24 -26.46 15.70
N THR A 223 -4.83 -26.03 16.90
CA THR A 223 -5.48 -24.90 17.58
C THR A 223 -5.06 -23.57 16.99
N VAL A 224 -5.94 -22.56 17.03
CA VAL A 224 -5.60 -21.17 16.67
C VAL A 224 -4.33 -20.73 17.39
N ARG A 225 -4.30 -20.87 18.72
CA ARG A 225 -3.15 -20.51 19.57
C ARG A 225 -1.84 -21.12 19.09
N SER A 226 -1.84 -22.37 18.65
CA SER A 226 -0.62 -23.05 18.19
C SER A 226 -0.08 -22.54 16.85
N GLN A 227 -0.86 -21.77 16.09
CA GLN A 227 -0.47 -21.23 14.79
C GLN A 227 -0.30 -19.69 14.81
N LEU A 228 -0.64 -19.00 15.91
CA LEU A 228 -0.59 -17.54 15.97
C LEU A 228 0.81 -16.99 15.67
N ASN A 229 1.87 -17.69 16.10
CA ASN A 229 3.25 -17.32 15.80
C ASN A 229 3.62 -17.39 14.29
N LYS A 230 2.67 -17.76 13.43
CA LYS A 230 2.76 -17.69 11.97
C LYS A 230 1.83 -16.64 11.38
N LEU A 231 0.86 -16.10 12.12
CA LEU A 231 -0.08 -15.08 11.64
C LEU A 231 0.70 -13.82 11.26
N ILE A 232 0.50 -13.36 10.03
CA ILE A 232 1.16 -12.17 9.46
C ILE A 232 0.17 -11.08 9.07
N GLY A 233 -1.12 -11.39 8.95
CA GLY A 233 -2.16 -10.37 8.79
C GLY A 233 -3.57 -10.91 8.62
N TYR A 234 -4.51 -9.98 8.49
CA TYR A 234 -5.94 -10.21 8.34
C TYR A 234 -6.54 -9.18 7.36
N GLU A 235 -7.30 -9.61 6.36
CA GLU A 235 -7.96 -8.70 5.42
C GLU A 235 -9.15 -9.38 4.71
N GLU A 236 -10.23 -8.66 4.41
CA GLU A 236 -11.46 -9.17 3.76
C GLU A 236 -11.94 -10.54 4.28
N GLY A 237 -11.95 -10.71 5.61
CA GLY A 237 -12.33 -11.97 6.23
C GLY A 237 -11.37 -13.13 5.96
N LYS A 238 -10.11 -12.85 5.59
CA LYS A 238 -9.03 -13.82 5.40
C LYS A 238 -7.95 -13.66 6.44
N LEU A 239 -7.39 -14.78 6.87
CA LEU A 239 -6.28 -14.89 7.81
C LEU A 239 -5.05 -15.43 7.08
N TYR A 240 -3.92 -14.75 7.21
CA TYR A 240 -2.70 -15.04 6.47
C TYR A 240 -1.62 -15.56 7.41
N PHE A 241 -1.18 -16.80 7.20
CA PHE A 241 -0.14 -17.43 8.02
C PHE A 241 1.10 -17.79 7.18
N LEU A 242 2.29 -17.38 7.63
CA LEU A 242 3.54 -17.64 6.94
C LEU A 242 4.28 -18.86 7.49
N GLU A 243 4.36 -19.91 6.67
CA GLU A 243 5.17 -21.11 6.90
C GLU A 243 6.51 -21.04 6.16
N GLY A 244 7.59 -21.10 6.95
CA GLY A 244 8.95 -21.00 6.42
C GLY A 244 9.20 -19.62 5.82
N ALA A 245 9.85 -19.60 4.66
CA ALA A 245 10.29 -18.38 4.00
C ALA A 245 9.18 -17.66 3.22
N ASN A 246 8.39 -18.42 2.44
CA ASN A 246 7.48 -17.89 1.40
C ASN A 246 6.15 -18.64 1.28
N THR A 247 5.81 -19.56 2.20
CA THR A 247 4.54 -20.29 2.07
C THR A 247 3.45 -19.58 2.85
N VAL A 248 2.54 -18.90 2.17
CA VAL A 248 1.39 -18.25 2.80
C VAL A 248 0.21 -19.21 2.77
N GLN A 249 -0.27 -19.58 3.95
CA GLN A 249 -1.51 -20.33 4.14
C GLN A 249 -2.63 -19.33 4.39
N VAL A 250 -3.66 -19.35 3.54
CA VAL A 250 -4.79 -18.45 3.65
C VAL A 250 -5.98 -19.22 4.17
N PHE A 251 -6.56 -18.75 5.26
CA PHE A 251 -7.80 -19.25 5.84
C PHE A 251 -8.87 -18.17 5.77
N ASN A 252 -10.14 -18.55 5.84
CA ASN A 252 -11.21 -17.58 6.09
C ASN A 252 -11.34 -17.30 7.60
N TYR A 253 -12.14 -16.30 7.95
CA TYR A 253 -12.43 -15.89 9.33
C TYR A 253 -12.98 -17.03 10.22
N ASP A 254 -13.54 -18.08 9.59
CA ASP A 254 -14.11 -19.25 10.23
C ASP A 254 -13.17 -20.48 10.15
N LEU A 255 -11.86 -20.23 10.03
CA LEU A 255 -10.75 -21.20 10.10
C LEU A 255 -10.80 -22.34 9.06
N GLY A 256 -11.49 -22.12 7.94
CA GLY A 256 -11.45 -22.98 6.77
C GLY A 256 -10.34 -22.56 5.82
N HIS A 257 -9.54 -23.52 5.35
CA HIS A 257 -8.48 -23.28 4.36
C HIS A 257 -9.08 -22.80 3.04
N VAL A 258 -8.48 -21.75 2.49
CA VAL A 258 -8.87 -21.14 1.21
C VAL A 258 -7.86 -21.52 0.14
N ARG A 259 -6.56 -21.28 0.39
CA ARG A 259 -5.49 -21.58 -0.56
C ARG A 259 -4.11 -21.57 0.10
N THR A 260 -3.11 -22.02 -0.65
CA THR A 260 -1.70 -21.94 -0.30
C THR A 260 -0.95 -21.25 -1.43
N ASP A 261 -0.26 -20.17 -1.09
CA ASP A 261 0.57 -19.44 -2.05
C ASP A 261 2.05 -19.69 -1.72
N LYS A 262 2.83 -20.07 -2.74
CA LYS A 262 4.29 -19.94 -2.69
C LYS A 262 4.63 -18.51 -3.11
N PHE A 263 4.52 -17.60 -2.16
CA PHE A 263 4.64 -16.17 -2.37
C PHE A 263 5.97 -15.80 -3.02
N GLY A 264 5.91 -14.90 -4.01
CA GLY A 264 7.07 -14.22 -4.56
C GLY A 264 6.78 -12.72 -4.67
N PHE A 265 7.75 -11.91 -4.24
CA PHE A 265 7.78 -10.50 -4.60
C PHE A 265 8.13 -10.36 -6.09
N ASP A 266 7.49 -9.41 -6.76
CA ASP A 266 8.04 -8.81 -7.98
C ASP A 266 8.78 -7.49 -7.65
N GLY A 267 9.17 -6.79 -8.71
CA GLY A 267 9.58 -5.40 -8.60
C GLY A 267 10.80 -5.25 -7.71
N ASP A 268 10.76 -4.26 -6.83
CA ASP A 268 11.94 -3.89 -6.09
C ASP A 268 12.29 -4.80 -4.90
N LEU A 269 11.42 -5.77 -4.57
CA LEU A 269 11.72 -6.83 -3.60
C LEU A 269 11.88 -8.20 -4.27
N ALA A 270 11.92 -8.25 -5.60
CA ALA A 270 12.13 -9.49 -6.33
C ALA A 270 13.35 -10.26 -5.82
N GLY A 271 13.15 -11.54 -5.52
CA GLY A 271 14.19 -12.43 -4.98
C GLY A 271 14.36 -12.39 -3.45
N GLN A 272 13.74 -11.44 -2.75
CA GLN A 272 13.64 -11.48 -1.29
C GLN A 272 12.57 -12.50 -0.85
N SER A 273 12.70 -13.01 0.38
CA SER A 273 11.63 -13.80 0.99
C SER A 273 10.71 -12.92 1.84
N LEU A 274 9.43 -13.30 1.93
CA LEU A 274 8.47 -12.61 2.79
C LEU A 274 8.88 -12.71 4.26
N ALA A 275 9.43 -13.85 4.68
CA ALA A 275 10.00 -14.03 6.01
C ALA A 275 11.14 -13.05 6.29
N ASP A 276 12.06 -12.82 5.35
CA ASP A 276 13.17 -11.91 5.58
C ASP A 276 12.73 -10.46 5.71
N VAL A 277 11.66 -10.07 5.00
CA VAL A 277 11.06 -8.73 5.18
C VAL A 277 10.38 -8.63 6.56
N ILE A 278 9.53 -9.60 6.91
CA ILE A 278 8.79 -9.61 8.18
C ILE A 278 9.72 -9.68 9.38
N ASP A 279 10.76 -10.49 9.30
CA ASP A 279 11.74 -10.68 10.37
C ASP A 279 12.78 -9.52 10.42
N GLY A 280 12.65 -8.48 9.59
CA GLY A 280 13.53 -7.29 9.60
C GLY A 280 14.95 -7.54 9.09
N LYS A 281 15.15 -8.57 8.25
CA LYS A 281 16.46 -8.93 7.67
C LYS A 281 16.75 -8.21 6.36
N VAL A 282 15.72 -7.68 5.69
CA VAL A 282 15.90 -6.83 4.50
C VAL A 282 16.19 -5.41 4.97
N VAL A 283 17.40 -4.93 4.66
CA VAL A 283 17.86 -3.59 5.05
C VAL A 283 16.93 -2.54 4.47
N ASN A 284 16.57 -1.57 5.30
CA ASN A 284 15.67 -0.47 4.95
C ASN A 284 14.29 -0.94 4.45
N ALA A 285 13.76 -2.07 4.94
CA ALA A 285 12.38 -2.48 4.72
C ALA A 285 11.70 -2.76 6.07
N THR A 286 10.43 -2.40 6.19
CA THR A 286 9.61 -2.59 7.39
C THR A 286 8.24 -3.07 6.95
N TYR A 287 7.84 -4.25 7.38
CA TYR A 287 6.48 -4.76 7.20
C TYR A 287 5.51 -3.98 8.10
N LEU A 288 4.36 -3.57 7.54
CA LEU A 288 3.37 -2.73 8.22
C LEU A 288 2.06 -3.46 8.46
N GLY A 289 1.77 -4.46 7.64
CA GLY A 289 0.53 -5.20 7.70
C GLY A 289 0.15 -5.83 6.37
N TRP A 290 -1.09 -6.29 6.30
CA TRP A 290 -1.67 -6.93 5.12
C TRP A 290 -2.97 -6.24 4.73
N ASP A 291 -3.00 -5.61 3.57
CA ASP A 291 -4.18 -4.98 2.98
C ASP A 291 -4.21 -5.41 1.52
N LEU A 292 -4.92 -6.51 1.22
CA LEU A 292 -4.93 -7.19 -0.07
C LEU A 292 -3.50 -7.43 -0.59
N GLY A 293 -2.63 -7.85 0.32
CA GLY A 293 -1.21 -8.06 0.06
C GLY A 293 -0.32 -7.40 1.11
N PRO A 294 0.96 -7.79 1.19
CA PRO A 294 1.87 -7.23 2.17
C PRO A 294 2.19 -5.76 1.84
N VAL A 295 2.14 -4.93 2.89
CA VAL A 295 2.42 -3.49 2.82
C VAL A 295 3.74 -3.21 3.52
N ILE A 296 4.66 -2.55 2.81
CA ILE A 296 6.06 -2.46 3.24
C ILE A 296 6.57 -1.02 3.07
N ALA A 297 7.06 -0.44 4.17
CA ALA A 297 7.84 0.79 4.17
C ALA A 297 9.31 0.50 3.85
N ARG A 298 9.86 1.11 2.80
CA ARG A 298 11.20 0.85 2.28
C ARG A 298 11.93 2.08 1.77
N VAL A 299 13.23 2.20 2.00
CA VAL A 299 14.03 3.28 1.37
C VAL A 299 14.18 2.99 -0.12
N THR A 300 13.68 3.88 -0.98
CA THR A 300 13.84 3.79 -2.44
C THR A 300 14.23 5.15 -3.03
N ALA A 301 14.87 5.12 -4.20
CA ALA A 301 15.13 6.31 -4.99
C ALA A 301 13.96 6.55 -5.94
N VAL A 302 13.29 7.69 -5.84
CA VAL A 302 12.23 8.09 -6.78
C VAL A 302 12.74 9.20 -7.69
N PRO A 303 12.60 9.06 -9.03
CA PRO A 303 12.83 10.16 -9.94
C PRO A 303 11.93 11.33 -9.56
N GLU A 304 12.47 12.56 -9.51
CA GLU A 304 11.66 13.76 -9.36
C GLU A 304 10.45 13.73 -10.33
N PRO A 305 9.28 14.27 -9.94
CA PRO A 305 8.18 14.56 -10.86
C PRO A 305 8.56 15.64 -11.89
N GLY A 306 9.63 15.39 -12.65
CA GLY A 306 10.12 16.20 -13.74
C GLY A 306 9.67 15.56 -15.05
N THR A 307 8.74 16.24 -15.73
CA THR A 307 8.47 16.10 -17.18
C THR A 307 7.76 14.86 -17.72
N VAL A 308 7.52 13.78 -16.97
CA VAL A 308 6.80 12.61 -17.55
C VAL A 308 5.28 12.85 -17.65
N ALA A 309 4.71 13.68 -16.77
CA ALA A 309 3.28 14.02 -16.79
C ALA A 309 2.87 14.93 -17.98
N THR A 310 3.80 15.66 -18.60
CA THR A 310 3.46 16.63 -19.67
C THR A 310 3.55 16.02 -21.07
N PHE A 311 4.32 14.96 -21.27
CA PHE A 311 4.50 14.36 -22.61
C PHE A 311 3.42 13.34 -23.00
N GLY A 312 2.80 12.65 -22.03
CA GLY A 312 1.74 11.67 -22.29
C GLY A 312 0.42 12.29 -22.74
N ILE A 313 0.07 13.48 -22.23
CA ILE A 313 -1.19 14.16 -22.55
C ILE A 313 -1.07 14.97 -23.86
N GLY A 314 0.11 15.51 -24.17
CA GLY A 314 0.34 16.29 -25.40
C GLY A 314 0.31 15.46 -26.69
N LEU A 315 0.85 14.23 -26.68
CA LEU A 315 0.88 13.35 -27.86
C LEU A 315 -0.48 12.68 -28.14
N LEU A 316 -1.25 12.35 -27.10
CA LEU A 316 -2.61 11.81 -27.27
C LEU A 316 -3.61 12.90 -27.72
N GLY A 317 -3.44 14.15 -27.27
CA GLY A 317 -4.24 15.28 -27.73
C GLY A 317 -4.03 15.63 -29.22
N LEU A 318 -2.80 15.55 -29.72
CA LEU A 318 -2.48 15.81 -31.13
C LEU A 318 -2.93 14.69 -32.08
N ALA A 319 -2.91 13.44 -31.63
CA ALA A 319 -3.44 12.31 -32.41
C ALA A 319 -4.97 12.35 -32.58
N TRP A 320 -5.69 12.92 -31.62
CA TRP A 320 -7.15 13.01 -31.67
C TRP A 320 -7.66 14.21 -32.50
N VAL A 321 -6.91 15.33 -32.52
CA VAL A 321 -7.25 16.50 -33.36
C VAL A 321 -6.93 16.23 -34.85
N ALA A 322 -5.92 15.41 -35.16
CA ALA A 322 -5.63 15.04 -36.55
C ALA A 322 -6.68 14.07 -37.16
N ARG A 323 -7.37 13.28 -36.33
CA ARG A 323 -8.34 12.27 -36.81
C ARG A 323 -9.74 12.82 -37.12
N ARG A 324 -10.06 14.06 -36.73
CA ARG A 324 -11.37 14.70 -36.97
C ARG A 324 -11.41 15.65 -38.19
N ARG A 325 -10.34 15.73 -39.01
CA ARG A 325 -10.31 16.58 -40.21
C ARG A 325 -10.34 15.83 -41.56
N THR A 326 -10.61 14.53 -41.57
CA THR A 326 -10.78 13.77 -42.82
C THR A 326 -12.05 12.92 -42.79
N GLN A 327 -13.20 13.59 -42.86
CA GLN A 327 -14.39 13.05 -43.52
C GLN A 327 -14.97 14.19 -44.37
N PRO A 328 -14.91 14.12 -45.71
CA PRO A 328 -15.79 14.92 -46.55
C PRO A 328 -17.17 14.26 -46.62
N ALA A 329 -18.16 15.10 -46.92
CA ALA A 329 -19.57 14.77 -47.15
C ALA A 329 -19.79 13.67 -48.19
#